data_AF-A0A534A3P6-F1
#
_entry.id   AF-A0A534A3P6-F1
#
_cell.length_a   1.000
_cell.length_b   1.000
_cell.length_c   1.000
_cell.angle_alpha   90.00
_cell.angle_beta   90.00
_cell.angle_gamma   90.00
#
_symmetry.space_group_name_H-M   'P 1'
#
loop_
_entity.id
_entity.type
_entity.pdbx_description
1 polymer ?
#
loop_
_entity_poly.entity_id
_entity_poly.type
_entity_poly.pdbx_seq_one_letter_code
_entity_poly.pdbx_strand_id
1 'polypeptide(L)'
;MAVARVACRAQVGLHAPLVHVEVSLASGLPVFCIVGLPAMVVKESKERVRAALLNSHFEFPAGRITVSLAPADLPKEGGRFDLPIALGILLASGQIRAPADTCGTRVAREFYGELGLTGELKPVRGLLLAAAHAARHGHELVVPRANAAEACVVAPAQVRAAGHLLEVCAHRTGAAPLSPCPPPQRGVGRADAGPGRGVALDLADVRGQLQAKRALIIAAAGGHSLLMIGPPGSGKSMLAQRLPGLLPPLTQAEALEVAAVAAVSAAGFTPQCLGQRPFRAPHHTASVAALVGGGARARPGEISLAHHGVLFLDELPEFDRGVLEALREP
;
A
#
# COMPACT_ATOMS: atom_id res chain seq x y z
N MET A 1 0.60 37.11 -2.51
CA MET A 1 0.06 35.95 -1.76
C MET A 1 0.98 34.77 -2.02
N ALA A 2 1.56 34.20 -0.97
CA ALA A 2 2.43 33.04 -1.13
C ALA A 2 1.54 31.78 -1.16
N VAL A 3 1.38 31.21 -2.35
CA VAL A 3 0.73 29.92 -2.56
C VAL A 3 1.81 28.90 -2.85
N ALA A 4 1.90 27.86 -2.01
CA ALA A 4 2.78 26.73 -2.23
C ALA A 4 1.96 25.51 -2.65
N ARG A 5 2.49 24.72 -3.59
CA ARG A 5 1.87 23.48 -4.06
C ARG A 5 2.82 22.30 -3.85
N VAL A 6 2.31 21.28 -3.18
CA VAL A 6 3.01 20.01 -2.93
C VAL A 6 2.16 18.87 -3.47
N ALA A 7 2.79 17.88 -4.12
CA ALA A 7 2.08 16.73 -4.68
C ALA A 7 2.15 15.53 -3.72
N CYS A 8 1.06 14.77 -3.67
CA CYS A 8 0.93 13.48 -3.00
C CYS A 8 -0.15 12.66 -3.73
N ARG A 9 -0.44 11.44 -3.29
CA ARG A 9 -1.55 10.63 -3.83
C ARG A 9 -2.50 10.18 -2.73
N ALA A 10 -3.80 10.23 -3.02
CA ALA A 10 -4.82 9.56 -2.24
C ALA A 10 -4.86 8.06 -2.59
N GLN A 11 -5.60 7.29 -1.80
CA GLN A 11 -5.86 5.88 -2.08
C GLN A 11 -7.37 5.67 -2.19
N VAL A 12 -7.82 5.19 -3.35
CA VAL A 12 -9.22 4.89 -3.65
C VAL A 12 -9.28 3.50 -4.26
N GLY A 13 -9.55 2.49 -3.44
CA GLY A 13 -9.46 1.09 -3.86
C GLY A 13 -8.04 0.77 -4.36
N LEU A 14 -7.96 0.24 -5.60
CA LEU A 14 -6.70 -0.05 -6.30
C LEU A 14 -6.08 1.15 -7.03
N HIS A 15 -6.77 2.29 -7.05
CA HIS A 15 -6.27 3.51 -7.69
C HIS A 15 -5.56 4.43 -6.69
N ALA A 16 -4.56 5.15 -7.18
CA ALA A 16 -3.85 6.18 -6.41
C ALA A 16 -3.88 7.54 -7.15
N PRO A 17 -5.02 8.25 -7.14
CA PRO A 17 -5.15 9.53 -7.83
C PRO A 17 -4.24 10.60 -7.23
N LEU A 18 -3.72 11.47 -8.09
CA LEU A 18 -2.85 12.57 -7.70
C LEU A 18 -3.64 13.64 -6.94
N VAL A 19 -3.12 14.04 -5.79
CA VAL A 19 -3.67 15.09 -4.93
C VAL A 19 -2.64 16.20 -4.78
N HIS A 20 -3.08 17.43 -5.06
CA HIS A 20 -2.29 18.62 -4.83
C HIS A 20 -2.71 19.25 -3.50
N VAL A 21 -1.73 19.37 -2.60
CA VAL A 21 -1.85 20.12 -1.36
C VAL A 21 -1.41 21.54 -1.65
N GLU A 22 -2.36 22.46 -1.67
CA GLU A 22 -2.12 23.87 -1.89
C GLU A 22 -2.28 24.61 -0.57
N VAL A 23 -1.24 25.34 -0.16
CA VAL A 23 -1.23 26.10 1.09
C VAL A 23 -1.12 27.57 0.75
N SER A 24 -2.09 28.35 1.24
CA SER A 24 -2.10 29.81 1.13
C SER A 24 -1.98 30.42 2.51
N LEU A 25 -1.05 31.36 2.65
CA LEU A 25 -0.89 32.17 3.85
C LEU A 25 -1.45 33.58 3.59
N ALA A 26 -2.30 34.05 4.50
CA ALA A 26 -2.83 35.40 4.50
C ALA A 26 -2.70 36.03 5.89
N SER A 27 -2.51 37.35 5.93
CA SER A 27 -2.50 38.14 7.16
C SER A 27 -3.88 38.14 7.81
N GLY A 28 -3.93 38.15 9.14
CA GLY A 28 -5.19 38.19 9.90
C GLY A 28 -5.11 37.37 11.20
N LEU A 29 -6.26 37.13 11.82
CA LEU A 29 -6.34 36.30 13.03
C LEU A 29 -5.84 34.87 12.76
N PRO A 30 -5.16 34.23 13.73
CA PRO A 30 -4.69 32.86 13.60
C PRO A 30 -5.83 31.86 13.36
N VAL A 31 -5.98 31.41 12.12
CA VAL A 31 -7.01 30.44 11.72
C VAL A 31 -6.36 29.42 10.80
N PHE A 32 -6.61 28.14 11.07
CA PHE A 32 -6.14 27.04 10.23
C PHE A 32 -7.33 26.26 9.72
N CYS A 33 -7.52 26.24 8.40
CA CYS A 33 -8.62 25.57 7.73
C CYS A 33 -8.10 24.58 6.68
N ILE A 34 -8.66 23.36 6.67
CA ILE A 34 -8.44 22.38 5.62
C ILE A 34 -9.75 22.24 4.81
N VAL A 35 -9.67 22.41 3.49
CA VAL A 35 -10.80 22.30 2.56
C VAL A 35 -10.56 21.18 1.53
N GLY A 36 -11.64 20.66 0.93
CA GLY A 36 -11.58 19.57 -0.04
C GLY A 36 -11.97 18.19 0.52
N LEU A 37 -13.04 18.13 1.32
CA LEU A 37 -13.59 16.90 1.94
C LEU A 37 -12.56 16.07 2.75
N PRO A 38 -11.84 16.66 3.72
CA PRO A 38 -10.96 15.90 4.60
C PRO A 38 -11.77 15.07 5.61
N ALA A 39 -11.39 13.80 5.82
CA ALA A 39 -11.87 13.01 6.95
C ALA A 39 -11.44 13.63 8.29
N MET A 40 -12.07 13.23 9.40
CA MET A 40 -11.75 13.75 10.74
C MET A 40 -10.26 13.62 11.09
N VAL A 41 -9.65 12.46 10.78
CA VAL A 41 -8.21 12.22 10.99
C VAL A 41 -7.32 13.23 10.22
N VAL A 42 -7.76 13.70 9.05
CA VAL A 42 -7.03 14.72 8.28
C VAL A 42 -7.25 16.12 8.87
N LYS A 43 -8.41 16.38 9.51
CA LYS A 43 -8.64 17.62 10.26
C LYS A 43 -7.75 17.71 11.50
N GLU A 44 -7.53 16.58 12.18
CA GLU A 44 -6.61 16.45 13.32
C GLU A 44 -5.14 16.67 12.94
N SER A 45 -4.79 16.52 11.65
CA SER A 45 -3.44 16.82 11.15
C SER A 45 -3.00 18.25 11.47
N LYS A 46 -3.93 19.20 11.68
CA LYS A 46 -3.63 20.56 12.13
C LYS A 46 -2.75 20.57 13.39
N GLU A 47 -3.13 19.79 14.41
CA GLU A 47 -2.40 19.78 15.69
C GLU A 47 -1.07 19.06 15.55
N ARG A 48 -1.06 17.93 14.83
CA ARG A 48 0.17 17.16 14.57
C ARG A 48 1.21 17.96 13.79
N VAL A 49 0.79 18.60 12.69
CA VAL A 49 1.67 19.42 11.86
C VAL A 49 2.20 20.61 12.64
N ARG A 50 1.35 21.28 13.43
CA ARG A 50 1.80 22.41 14.27
C ARG A 50 2.86 21.98 15.29
N ALA A 51 2.61 20.90 16.02
CA ALA A 51 3.56 20.38 17.00
C ALA A 51 4.87 19.93 16.34
N ALA A 52 4.78 19.22 15.22
CA ALA A 52 5.93 18.73 14.46
C ALA A 52 6.83 19.88 13.98
N LEU A 53 6.24 20.97 13.46
CA LEU A 53 6.97 22.13 13.00
C LEU A 53 7.70 22.84 14.15
N LEU A 54 7.01 23.11 15.25
CA LEU A 54 7.59 23.77 16.42
C LEU A 54 8.73 22.95 17.05
N ASN A 55 8.53 21.63 17.19
CA ASN A 55 9.54 20.73 17.74
C ASN A 55 10.71 20.48 16.77
N SER A 56 10.52 20.74 15.47
CA SER A 56 11.59 20.72 14.46
C SER A 56 12.29 22.08 14.31
N HIS A 57 12.11 23.00 15.27
CA HIS A 57 12.70 24.35 15.26
C HIS A 57 12.26 25.24 14.08
N PHE A 58 11.11 24.96 13.48
CA PHE A 58 10.49 25.83 12.49
C PHE A 58 9.48 26.77 13.15
N GLU A 59 9.26 27.93 12.52
CA GLU A 59 8.24 28.87 12.96
C GLU A 59 6.88 28.47 12.40
N PHE A 60 5.85 28.48 13.24
CA PHE A 60 4.49 28.31 12.75
C PHE A 60 3.89 29.68 12.42
N PRO A 61 3.52 29.97 11.14
CA PRO A 61 3.09 31.31 10.74
C PRO A 61 1.88 31.81 11.56
N ALA A 62 2.01 33.00 12.14
CA ALA A 62 0.89 33.69 12.78
C ALA A 62 0.01 34.34 11.69
N GLY A 63 -1.15 33.73 11.42
CA GLY A 63 -2.07 34.25 10.42
C GLY A 63 -3.12 33.23 9.98
N ARG A 64 -3.79 33.52 8.87
CA ARG A 64 -4.76 32.62 8.27
C ARG A 64 -4.06 31.66 7.31
N ILE A 65 -4.08 30.38 7.66
CA ILE A 65 -3.56 29.27 6.89
C ILE A 65 -4.72 28.52 6.28
N THR A 66 -4.78 28.48 4.94
CA THR A 66 -5.78 27.70 4.21
C THR A 66 -5.08 26.61 3.42
N VAL A 67 -5.43 25.37 3.72
CA VAL A 67 -4.93 24.17 3.05
C VAL A 67 -6.05 23.61 2.17
N SER A 68 -5.83 23.57 0.87
CA SER A 68 -6.75 22.97 -0.09
C SER A 68 -6.20 21.63 -0.58
N LEU A 69 -7.02 20.58 -0.50
CA LEU A 69 -6.72 19.26 -1.02
C LEU A 69 -7.48 19.04 -2.33
N ALA A 70 -6.83 19.28 -3.46
CA ALA A 70 -7.41 19.13 -4.79
C ALA A 70 -7.06 17.76 -5.41
N PRO A 71 -7.98 17.07 -6.11
CA PRO A 71 -9.33 17.50 -6.47
C PRO A 71 -10.34 17.21 -5.35
N ALA A 72 -11.37 18.06 -5.19
CA ALA A 72 -12.24 18.09 -4.00
C ALA A 72 -13.26 16.95 -3.89
N ASP A 73 -13.53 16.25 -4.98
CA ASP A 73 -14.47 15.14 -5.17
C ASP A 73 -14.01 13.82 -4.55
N LEU A 74 -12.70 13.65 -4.33
CA LEU A 74 -12.13 12.43 -3.79
C LEU A 74 -12.09 12.43 -2.25
N PRO A 75 -12.44 11.33 -1.57
CA PRO A 75 -12.27 11.21 -0.13
C PRO A 75 -10.77 11.18 0.23
N LYS A 76 -10.33 12.06 1.15
CA LYS A 76 -8.97 12.04 1.71
C LYS A 76 -9.00 11.42 3.10
N GLU A 77 -8.46 10.22 3.22
CA GLU A 77 -8.37 9.48 4.48
C GLU A 77 -6.90 9.19 4.88
N GLY A 78 -6.66 9.14 6.19
CA GLY A 78 -5.38 8.77 6.80
C GLY A 78 -4.38 9.91 6.98
N GLY A 79 -3.31 9.65 7.73
CA GLY A 79 -2.28 10.65 8.07
C GLY A 79 -1.26 10.95 6.99
N ARG A 80 -1.39 10.38 5.78
CA ARG A 80 -0.38 10.53 4.70
C ARG A 80 -0.20 11.97 4.19
N PHE A 81 -1.16 12.84 4.49
CA PHE A 81 -1.19 14.23 4.05
C PHE A 81 -0.44 15.17 5.02
N ASP A 82 -0.01 14.69 6.19
CA ASP A 82 0.65 15.53 7.19
C ASP A 82 1.96 16.12 6.66
N LEU A 83 2.82 15.29 6.07
CA LEU A 83 4.09 15.74 5.48
C LEU A 83 3.89 16.78 4.36
N PRO A 84 3.07 16.54 3.31
CA PRO A 84 2.88 17.54 2.27
C PRO A 84 2.21 18.83 2.78
N ILE A 85 1.36 18.76 3.80
CA ILE A 85 0.80 19.96 4.46
C ILE A 85 1.91 20.75 5.18
N ALA A 86 2.76 20.09 5.97
CA ALA A 86 3.87 20.74 6.67
C ALA A 86 4.84 21.41 5.68
N LEU A 87 5.21 20.71 4.61
CA LEU A 87 6.06 21.27 3.56
C LEU A 87 5.40 22.45 2.83
N GLY A 88 4.09 22.37 2.57
CA GLY A 88 3.35 23.47 1.97
C GLY A 88 3.37 24.73 2.84
N ILE A 89 3.23 24.58 4.17
CA ILE A 89 3.33 25.70 5.12
C ILE A 89 4.73 26.31 5.10
N LEU A 90 5.77 25.48 5.16
CA LEU A 90 7.16 25.95 5.16
C LEU A 90 7.56 26.64 3.84
N LEU A 91 7.05 26.15 2.70
CA LEU A 91 7.27 26.78 1.40
C LEU A 91 6.52 28.11 1.29
N ALA A 92 5.26 28.16 1.74
CA ALA A 92 4.47 29.37 1.69
C ALA A 92 4.99 30.44 2.67
N SER A 93 5.58 30.04 3.80
CA SER A 93 6.20 30.95 4.76
C SER A 93 7.60 31.40 4.34
N GLY A 94 8.17 30.81 3.29
CA GLY A 94 9.51 31.12 2.80
C GLY A 94 10.64 30.59 3.68
N GLN A 95 10.35 29.79 4.71
CA GLN A 95 11.34 29.16 5.58
C GLN A 95 12.17 28.09 4.85
N ILE A 96 11.57 27.43 3.87
CA ILE A 96 12.30 26.58 2.92
C ILE A 96 12.13 27.15 1.52
N ARG A 97 13.23 27.25 0.80
CA ARG A 97 13.22 27.61 -0.62
C ARG A 97 13.26 26.33 -1.44
N ALA A 98 12.40 26.26 -2.46
CA ALA A 98 12.64 25.31 -3.53
C ALA A 98 13.97 25.69 -4.20
N PRO A 99 14.85 24.73 -4.53
CA PRO A 99 16.07 25.02 -5.27
C PRO A 99 15.67 25.73 -6.56
N ALA A 100 16.42 26.79 -6.89
CA ALA A 100 16.20 27.58 -8.09
C ALA A 100 16.13 26.65 -9.31
N ASP A 101 15.17 26.91 -10.19
CA ASP A 101 14.87 26.12 -11.38
C ASP A 101 16.13 25.97 -12.27
N THR A 102 16.88 24.89 -12.11
CA THR A 102 17.87 24.47 -13.12
C THR A 102 17.15 23.68 -14.20
N CYS A 103 16.77 24.40 -15.26
CA CYS A 103 16.67 23.97 -16.65
C CYS A 103 16.38 22.47 -16.95
N GLY A 104 15.19 22.19 -17.49
CA GLY A 104 15.04 21.20 -18.58
C GLY A 104 14.34 19.87 -18.27
N THR A 105 14.46 19.30 -17.08
CA THR A 105 13.88 17.97 -16.76
C THR A 105 13.22 17.96 -15.39
N ARG A 106 11.96 18.42 -15.32
CA ARG A 106 11.16 18.45 -14.08
C ARG A 106 10.65 17.04 -13.75
N VAL A 107 11.41 16.30 -12.95
CA VAL A 107 10.84 15.17 -12.19
C VAL A 107 9.98 15.79 -11.08
N ALA A 108 8.65 15.65 -11.18
CA ALA A 108 7.77 16.08 -10.09
C ALA A 108 8.05 15.24 -8.85
N ARG A 109 8.11 15.88 -7.67
CA ARG A 109 8.34 15.19 -6.39
C ARG A 109 7.03 15.00 -5.66
N GLU A 110 6.76 13.78 -5.21
CA GLU A 110 5.61 13.42 -4.40
C GLU A 110 6.05 13.08 -2.97
N PHE A 111 5.32 13.56 -1.97
CA PHE A 111 5.67 13.42 -0.56
C PHE A 111 4.61 12.64 0.20
N TYR A 112 5.06 11.68 1.01
CA TYR A 112 4.21 10.78 1.78
C TYR A 112 4.73 10.65 3.21
N GLY A 113 3.84 10.75 4.19
CA GLY A 113 4.18 10.47 5.57
C GLY A 113 3.20 11.05 6.56
N GLU A 114 2.96 10.31 7.63
CA GLU A 114 2.31 10.85 8.83
C GLU A 114 3.37 11.48 9.72
N LEU A 115 3.07 12.66 10.28
CA LEU A 115 4.00 13.34 11.18
C LEU A 115 3.67 13.01 12.63
N GLY A 116 4.67 12.51 13.35
CA GLY A 116 4.65 12.50 14.81
C GLY A 116 4.77 13.92 15.36
N LEU A 117 4.36 14.11 16.62
CA LEU A 117 4.45 15.42 17.29
C LEU A 117 5.89 15.96 17.37
N THR A 118 6.89 15.07 17.34
CA THR A 118 8.32 15.40 17.37
C THR A 118 8.92 15.70 16.00
N GLY A 119 8.17 15.51 14.90
CA GLY A 119 8.71 15.61 13.53
C GLY A 119 9.15 14.29 12.90
N GLU A 120 9.05 13.17 13.63
CA GLU A 120 9.28 11.82 13.09
C GLU A 120 8.28 11.46 11.99
N LEU A 121 8.77 10.80 10.93
CA LEU A 121 7.95 10.28 9.85
C LEU A 121 7.46 8.88 10.15
N LYS A 122 6.16 8.77 10.43
CA LYS A 122 5.47 7.51 10.66
C LYS A 122 5.05 6.84 9.35
N PRO A 123 4.97 5.49 9.33
CA PRO A 123 4.59 4.76 8.14
C PRO A 123 3.13 5.02 7.73
N VAL A 124 2.89 4.96 6.42
CA VAL A 124 1.57 5.13 5.80
C VAL A 124 1.16 3.87 5.07
N ARG A 125 -0.15 3.62 4.96
CA ARG A 125 -0.69 2.45 4.25
C ARG A 125 -0.86 2.73 2.75
N GLY A 126 -0.79 1.67 1.95
CA GLY A 126 -1.05 1.71 0.50
C GLY A 126 -0.03 2.51 -0.29
N LEU A 127 1.21 2.52 0.16
CA LEU A 127 2.28 3.23 -0.53
C LEU A 127 2.73 2.50 -1.79
N LEU A 128 2.61 1.17 -1.84
CA LEU A 128 2.87 0.37 -3.04
C LEU A 128 2.11 0.90 -4.26
N LEU A 129 0.81 1.16 -4.10
CA LEU A 129 -0.06 1.68 -5.17
C LEU A 129 0.36 3.09 -5.58
N ALA A 130 0.64 3.96 -4.62
CA ALA A 130 1.13 5.31 -4.88
C ALA A 130 2.46 5.28 -5.65
N ALA A 131 3.40 4.43 -5.22
CA ALA A 131 4.68 4.22 -5.89
C ALA A 131 4.52 3.69 -7.32
N ALA A 132 3.63 2.72 -7.53
CA ALA A 132 3.35 2.19 -8.86
C ALA A 132 2.81 3.24 -9.83
N HIS A 133 1.91 4.11 -9.36
CA HIS A 133 1.38 5.18 -10.19
C HIS A 133 2.40 6.30 -10.40
N ALA A 134 3.15 6.70 -9.38
CA ALA A 134 4.20 7.70 -9.49
C ALA A 134 5.31 7.26 -10.47
N ALA A 135 5.67 5.97 -10.43
CA ALA A 135 6.65 5.38 -11.34
C ALA A 135 6.28 5.53 -12.81
N ARG A 136 4.99 5.36 -13.15
CA ARG A 136 4.47 5.55 -14.51
C ARG A 136 4.61 6.98 -15.02
N HIS A 137 4.63 7.95 -14.12
CA HIS A 137 4.84 9.37 -14.45
C HIS A 137 6.29 9.83 -14.24
N GLY A 138 7.19 8.93 -13.82
CA GLY A 138 8.59 9.25 -13.55
C GLY A 138 8.78 10.24 -12.39
N HIS A 139 7.89 10.24 -11.39
CA HIS A 139 7.93 11.15 -10.25
C HIS A 139 8.85 10.63 -9.13
N GLU A 140 9.66 11.49 -8.51
CA GLU A 140 10.47 11.13 -7.35
C GLU A 140 9.58 11.06 -6.09
N LEU A 141 9.70 9.99 -5.32
CA LEU A 141 8.92 9.76 -4.11
C LEU A 141 9.76 9.95 -2.86
N VAL A 142 9.31 10.81 -1.95
CA VAL A 142 9.86 10.91 -0.59
C VAL A 142 8.91 10.20 0.36
N VAL A 143 9.41 9.18 1.04
CA VAL A 143 8.60 8.24 1.82
C VAL A 143 9.21 8.00 3.21
N PRO A 144 8.42 7.57 4.21
CA PRO A 144 8.96 7.20 5.51
C PRO A 144 9.91 6.01 5.38
N ARG A 145 11.00 6.00 6.16
CA ARG A 145 12.02 4.93 6.11
C ARG A 145 11.42 3.52 6.31
N ALA A 146 10.41 3.41 7.16
CA ALA A 146 9.69 2.15 7.41
C ALA A 146 8.92 1.62 6.18
N ASN A 147 8.48 2.49 5.25
CA ASN A 147 7.81 2.06 4.01
C ASN A 147 8.76 1.98 2.80
N ALA A 148 10.04 2.31 2.96
CA ALA A 148 10.96 2.38 1.84
C ALA A 148 11.04 1.05 1.07
N ALA A 149 11.06 -0.07 1.80
CA ALA A 149 11.07 -1.41 1.20
C ALA A 149 9.83 -1.69 0.32
N GLU A 150 8.64 -1.24 0.73
CA GLU A 150 7.40 -1.40 -0.03
C GLU A 150 7.44 -0.59 -1.35
N ALA A 151 7.85 0.68 -1.29
CA ALA A 151 7.91 1.53 -2.48
C ALA A 151 9.02 1.10 -3.45
N CYS A 152 10.16 0.63 -2.93
CA CYS A 152 11.30 0.20 -3.74
C CYS A 152 11.06 -1.09 -4.52
N VAL A 153 10.06 -1.89 -4.16
CA VAL A 153 9.63 -3.03 -4.97
C VAL A 153 9.21 -2.60 -6.38
N VAL A 154 8.62 -1.40 -6.50
CA VAL A 154 8.06 -0.93 -7.77
C VAL A 154 9.01 0.01 -8.50
N ALA A 155 9.63 0.94 -7.78
CA ALA A 155 10.43 2.01 -8.39
C ALA A 155 11.66 2.40 -7.55
N PRO A 156 12.66 1.52 -7.41
CA PRO A 156 13.79 1.75 -6.50
C PRO A 156 14.58 3.02 -6.85
N ALA A 157 14.75 3.33 -8.14
CA ALA A 157 15.50 4.52 -8.58
C ALA A 157 14.85 5.86 -8.16
N GLN A 158 13.53 5.88 -7.97
CA GLN A 158 12.74 7.09 -7.72
C GLN A 158 12.42 7.29 -6.24
N VAL A 159 12.70 6.31 -5.37
CA VAL A 159 12.34 6.36 -3.95
C VAL A 159 13.47 6.96 -3.12
N ARG A 160 13.12 7.90 -2.24
CA ARG A 160 13.95 8.54 -1.24
C ARG A 160 13.34 8.31 0.13
N ALA A 161 14.11 7.72 1.05
CA ALA A 161 13.64 7.37 2.38
C ALA A 161 14.06 8.43 3.40
N ALA A 162 13.11 8.94 4.18
CA ALA A 162 13.37 9.88 5.28
C ALA A 162 12.78 9.36 6.59
N GLY A 163 13.46 9.61 7.71
CA GLY A 163 12.99 9.30 9.06
C GLY A 163 12.38 10.51 9.78
N HIS A 164 12.70 11.73 9.33
CA HIS A 164 12.33 12.96 10.03
C HIS A 164 12.03 14.10 9.07
N LEU A 165 11.17 15.03 9.48
CA LEU A 165 10.81 16.23 8.70
C LEU A 165 12.05 17.04 8.28
N LEU A 166 13.03 17.17 9.17
CA LEU A 166 14.30 17.85 8.91
C LEU A 166 15.08 17.24 7.74
N GLU A 167 15.14 15.91 7.63
CA GLU A 167 15.79 15.22 6.50
C GLU A 167 15.09 15.55 5.18
N VAL A 168 13.76 15.63 5.19
CA VAL A 168 12.97 15.99 4.00
C VAL A 168 13.21 17.44 3.60
N CYS A 169 13.24 18.36 4.56
CA CYS A 169 13.54 19.77 4.32
C CYS A 169 14.96 19.94 3.74
N ALA A 170 15.96 19.27 4.31
CA ALA A 170 17.34 19.32 3.83
C ALA A 170 17.50 18.74 2.42
N HIS A 171 16.77 17.67 2.10
CA HIS A 171 16.70 17.13 0.75
C HIS A 171 16.01 18.08 -0.22
N ARG A 172 14.94 18.74 0.21
CA ARG A 172 14.20 19.69 -0.60
C ARG A 172 15.07 20.89 -0.95
N THR A 173 15.78 21.47 0.01
CA THR A 173 16.66 22.64 -0.19
C THR A 173 17.98 22.31 -0.88
N GLY A 174 18.34 21.03 -1.01
CA GLY A 174 19.59 20.57 -1.60
C GLY A 174 20.79 20.59 -0.64
N ALA A 175 20.57 20.92 0.64
CA ALA A 175 21.62 20.94 1.67
C ALA A 175 22.14 19.52 1.98
N ALA A 176 21.25 18.53 1.99
CA ALA A 176 21.61 17.12 2.17
C ALA A 176 20.68 16.25 1.31
N PRO A 177 21.09 15.89 0.07
CA PRO A 177 20.24 15.08 -0.79
C PRO A 177 20.12 13.65 -0.24
N LEU A 178 18.88 13.17 -0.11
CA LEU A 178 18.63 11.77 0.23
C LEU A 178 19.10 10.88 -0.92
N SER A 179 19.75 9.77 -0.57
CA SER A 179 20.16 8.77 -1.54
C SER A 179 18.96 7.91 -1.99
N PRO A 180 18.97 7.43 -3.24
CA PRO A 180 18.04 6.39 -3.67
C PRO A 180 18.06 5.21 -2.73
N CYS A 181 16.89 4.73 -2.34
CA CYS A 181 16.82 3.53 -1.52
C CYS A 181 17.15 2.30 -2.39
N PRO A 182 18.08 1.43 -1.96
CA PRO A 182 18.42 0.25 -2.74
C PRO A 182 17.18 -0.66 -2.84
N PRO A 183 17.02 -1.39 -3.96
CA PRO A 183 15.96 -2.38 -4.07
C PRO A 183 16.07 -3.37 -2.90
N PRO A 184 14.95 -3.79 -2.30
CA PRO A 184 14.99 -4.77 -1.24
C PRO A 184 15.68 -6.03 -1.78
N GLN A 185 16.77 -6.44 -1.12
CA GLN A 185 17.39 -7.72 -1.44
C GLN A 185 16.33 -8.79 -1.18
N ARG A 186 15.94 -9.52 -2.22
CA ARG A 186 15.14 -10.74 -2.05
C ARG A 186 15.98 -11.64 -1.17
N GLY A 187 15.65 -11.74 0.11
CA GLY A 187 16.34 -12.62 1.03
C GLY A 187 16.24 -14.04 0.50
N VAL A 188 17.31 -14.52 -0.13
CA VAL A 188 17.60 -15.94 -0.26
C VAL A 188 18.03 -16.39 1.13
N GLY A 189 17.08 -16.45 2.06
CA GLY A 189 17.32 -16.65 3.48
C GLY A 189 16.12 -17.32 4.10
N ARG A 190 16.30 -18.61 4.40
CA ARG A 190 15.35 -19.51 5.06
C ARG A 190 14.74 -18.87 6.32
N ALA A 191 13.47 -19.23 6.54
CA ALA A 191 12.84 -19.50 7.82
C ALA A 191 13.19 -18.55 8.98
N ASP A 192 12.35 -17.54 9.18
CA ASP A 192 11.91 -17.09 10.51
C ASP A 192 10.69 -16.19 10.32
N ALA A 193 9.55 -16.83 10.09
CA ALA A 193 8.26 -16.19 10.10
C ALA A 193 7.31 -17.13 10.84
N GLY A 194 6.55 -16.57 11.79
CA GLY A 194 5.71 -17.32 12.73
C GLY A 194 4.78 -18.37 12.08
N PRO A 195 4.14 -19.22 12.91
CA PRO A 195 3.43 -20.40 12.44
C PRO A 195 2.37 -19.99 11.41
N GLY A 196 2.63 -20.29 10.14
CA GLY A 196 1.78 -19.90 8.99
C GLY A 196 2.49 -19.21 7.82
N ARG A 197 3.78 -18.84 7.91
CA ARG A 197 4.51 -18.19 6.81
C ARG A 197 5.59 -19.08 6.19
N GLY A 198 5.19 -19.80 5.13
CA GLY A 198 6.01 -19.99 3.93
C GLY A 198 7.29 -20.83 4.04
N VAL A 199 7.25 -22.01 4.65
CA VAL A 199 7.99 -23.13 4.05
C VAL A 199 7.13 -23.58 2.88
N ALA A 200 7.65 -23.50 1.65
CA ALA A 200 6.95 -24.04 0.49
C ALA A 200 6.72 -25.53 0.73
N LEU A 201 5.47 -25.91 1.00
CA LEU A 201 5.10 -27.30 1.20
C LEU A 201 5.31 -28.03 -0.14
N ASP A 202 6.06 -29.13 -0.12
CA ASP A 202 6.38 -29.88 -1.32
C ASP A 202 5.45 -31.10 -1.47
N LEU A 203 5.08 -31.39 -2.71
CA LEU A 203 4.41 -32.64 -3.08
C LEU A 203 5.29 -33.88 -2.91
N ALA A 204 6.61 -33.70 -2.87
CA ALA A 204 7.56 -34.75 -2.52
C ALA A 204 7.29 -35.31 -1.10
N ASP A 205 6.82 -34.48 -0.17
CA ASP A 205 6.55 -34.88 1.23
C ASP A 205 5.34 -35.82 1.36
N VAL A 206 4.45 -35.83 0.36
CA VAL A 206 3.22 -36.63 0.41
C VAL A 206 3.53 -38.06 0.00
N ARG A 207 3.27 -39.05 0.85
CA ARG A 207 3.43 -40.46 0.50
C ARG A 207 2.17 -40.99 -0.21
N GLY A 208 2.31 -41.63 -1.37
CA GLY A 208 1.21 -42.20 -2.14
C GLY A 208 0.38 -41.18 -2.94
N GLN A 209 -0.93 -41.42 -3.09
CA GLN A 209 -1.90 -40.53 -3.77
C GLN A 209 -1.54 -40.15 -5.23
N LEU A 210 -0.91 -41.06 -5.99
CA LEU A 210 -0.37 -40.77 -7.33
C LEU A 210 -1.38 -40.10 -8.27
N GLN A 211 -2.64 -40.55 -8.26
CA GLN A 211 -3.70 -39.97 -9.09
C GLN A 211 -4.01 -38.52 -8.70
N ALA A 212 -4.17 -38.25 -7.40
CA ALA A 212 -4.45 -36.89 -6.91
C ALA A 212 -3.27 -35.94 -7.13
N LYS A 213 -2.03 -36.42 -6.95
CA LYS A 213 -0.82 -35.66 -7.28
C LYS A 213 -0.78 -35.27 -8.75
N ARG A 214 -1.06 -36.23 -9.65
CA ARG A 214 -1.10 -35.97 -11.09
C ARG A 214 -2.19 -34.96 -11.44
N ALA A 215 -3.37 -35.08 -10.84
CA ALA A 215 -4.47 -34.14 -11.04
C ALA A 215 -4.09 -32.72 -10.61
N LEU A 216 -3.43 -32.55 -9.46
CA LEU A 216 -2.92 -31.25 -9.02
C LEU A 216 -1.91 -30.64 -10.00
N ILE A 217 -0.98 -31.44 -10.52
CA ILE A 217 0.02 -30.96 -11.49
C ILE A 217 -0.65 -30.50 -12.78
N ILE A 218 -1.61 -31.29 -13.29
CA ILE A 218 -2.37 -30.92 -14.49
C ILE A 218 -3.18 -29.64 -14.24
N ALA A 219 -3.86 -29.54 -13.11
CA ALA A 219 -4.62 -28.36 -12.74
C ALA A 219 -3.73 -27.11 -12.60
N ALA A 220 -2.56 -27.25 -11.98
CA ALA A 220 -1.59 -26.18 -11.82
C ALA A 220 -1.02 -25.70 -13.17
N ALA A 221 -0.67 -26.64 -14.06
CA ALA A 221 -0.12 -26.33 -15.38
C ALA A 221 -1.16 -25.69 -16.31
N GLY A 222 -2.41 -26.14 -16.25
CA GLY A 222 -3.50 -25.65 -17.11
C GLY A 222 -4.34 -24.52 -16.52
N GLY A 223 -4.10 -24.11 -15.27
CA GLY A 223 -4.95 -23.14 -14.57
C GLY A 223 -6.39 -23.62 -14.38
N HIS A 224 -6.59 -24.93 -14.17
CA HIS A 224 -7.92 -25.52 -14.05
C HIS A 224 -8.43 -25.55 -12.61
N SER A 225 -9.75 -25.45 -12.45
CA SER A 225 -10.43 -25.77 -11.19
C SER A 225 -10.36 -27.28 -10.93
N LEU A 226 -10.20 -27.66 -9.66
CA LEU A 226 -10.09 -29.06 -9.24
C LEU A 226 -11.13 -29.37 -8.16
N LEU A 227 -11.94 -30.42 -8.38
CA LEU A 227 -12.83 -30.98 -7.37
C LEU A 227 -12.23 -32.29 -6.83
N MET A 228 -12.05 -32.37 -5.51
CA MET A 228 -11.55 -33.57 -4.83
C MET A 228 -12.66 -34.20 -3.98
N ILE A 229 -13.05 -35.42 -4.33
CA ILE A 229 -14.09 -36.18 -3.61
C ILE A 229 -13.43 -37.36 -2.90
N GLY A 230 -13.74 -37.54 -1.61
CA GLY A 230 -13.26 -38.67 -0.83
C GLY A 230 -13.58 -38.57 0.65
N PRO A 231 -13.41 -39.65 1.42
CA PRO A 231 -13.73 -39.70 2.84
C PRO A 231 -12.93 -38.67 3.66
N PRO A 232 -13.39 -38.30 4.86
CA PRO A 232 -12.63 -37.45 5.77
C PRO A 232 -11.25 -38.09 6.08
N GLY A 233 -10.23 -37.25 6.27
CA GLY A 233 -8.87 -37.72 6.54
C GLY A 233 -8.07 -38.23 5.33
N SER A 234 -8.63 -38.20 4.12
CA SER A 234 -7.92 -38.65 2.90
C SER A 234 -6.78 -37.73 2.42
N GLY A 235 -6.54 -36.61 3.10
CA GLY A 235 -5.45 -35.67 2.79
C GLY A 235 -5.80 -34.58 1.77
N LYS A 236 -7.08 -34.31 1.51
CA LYS A 236 -7.53 -33.27 0.55
C LYS A 236 -6.95 -31.88 0.87
N SER A 237 -7.11 -31.41 2.10
CA SER A 237 -6.63 -30.09 2.53
C SER A 237 -5.09 -30.04 2.55
N MET A 238 -4.43 -31.15 2.92
CA MET A 238 -2.96 -31.30 2.83
C MET A 238 -2.45 -31.15 1.39
N LEU A 239 -3.16 -31.75 0.43
CA LEU A 239 -2.85 -31.68 -1.00
C LEU A 239 -3.12 -30.27 -1.55
N ALA A 240 -4.23 -29.63 -1.17
CA ALA A 240 -4.58 -28.28 -1.62
C ALA A 240 -3.55 -27.21 -1.22
N GLN A 241 -3.03 -27.28 0.02
CA GLN A 241 -2.03 -26.32 0.53
C GLN A 241 -0.69 -26.35 -0.25
N ARG A 242 -0.43 -27.39 -1.03
CA ARG A 242 0.77 -27.55 -1.87
C ARG A 242 0.58 -27.01 -3.29
N LEU A 243 -0.66 -26.77 -3.70
CA LEU A 243 -0.98 -26.26 -5.04
C LEU A 243 -0.32 -24.91 -5.37
N PRO A 244 -0.21 -23.92 -4.44
CA PRO A 244 0.47 -22.66 -4.72
C PRO A 244 1.93 -22.83 -5.17
N GLY A 245 2.62 -23.85 -4.66
CA GLY A 245 4.01 -24.15 -5.02
C GLY A 245 4.17 -24.83 -6.38
N LEU A 246 3.10 -25.40 -6.93
CA LEU A 246 3.11 -26.02 -8.27
C LEU A 246 2.78 -25.06 -9.41
N LEU A 247 2.03 -24.01 -9.11
CA LEU A 247 1.60 -23.06 -10.11
C LEU A 247 2.82 -22.36 -10.73
N PRO A 248 2.77 -21.95 -12.01
CA PRO A 248 3.86 -21.22 -12.67
C PRO A 248 4.34 -20.02 -11.84
N PRO A 249 5.59 -19.57 -11.92
CA PRO A 249 6.00 -18.36 -11.22
C PRO A 249 5.20 -17.15 -11.73
N LEU A 250 4.85 -16.22 -10.83
CA LEU A 250 4.19 -14.98 -11.22
C LEU A 250 5.12 -14.12 -12.07
N THR A 251 4.58 -13.51 -13.12
CA THR A 251 5.25 -12.41 -13.80
C THR A 251 5.37 -11.20 -12.88
N GLN A 252 6.26 -10.26 -13.21
CA GLN A 252 6.40 -9.04 -12.40
C GLN A 252 5.09 -8.23 -12.34
N ALA A 253 4.32 -8.20 -13.43
CA ALA A 253 3.03 -7.51 -13.47
C ALA A 253 2.01 -8.19 -12.54
N GLU A 254 1.86 -9.51 -12.62
CA GLU A 254 0.94 -10.27 -11.76
C GLU A 254 1.34 -10.17 -10.27
N ALA A 255 2.65 -10.22 -9.97
CA ALA A 255 3.14 -10.06 -8.60
C ALA A 255 2.77 -8.68 -8.02
N LEU A 256 2.80 -7.63 -8.84
CA LEU A 256 2.36 -6.29 -8.45
C LEU A 256 0.84 -6.20 -8.27
N GLU A 257 0.04 -6.90 -9.08
CA GLU A 257 -1.41 -6.99 -8.91
C GLU A 257 -1.78 -7.68 -7.58
N VAL A 258 -1.16 -8.83 -7.29
CA VAL A 258 -1.37 -9.54 -6.02
C VAL A 258 -0.99 -8.64 -4.84
N ALA A 259 0.15 -7.97 -4.93
CA ALA A 259 0.61 -7.05 -3.90
C ALA A 259 -0.32 -5.83 -3.74
N ALA A 260 -0.89 -5.32 -4.83
CA ALA A 260 -1.87 -4.23 -4.83
C ALA A 260 -3.16 -4.63 -4.10
N VAL A 261 -3.71 -5.81 -4.37
CA VAL A 261 -4.89 -6.31 -3.66
C VAL A 261 -4.60 -6.51 -2.17
N ALA A 262 -3.46 -7.09 -1.82
CA ALA A 262 -3.03 -7.25 -0.44
C ALA A 262 -2.86 -5.90 0.29
N ALA A 263 -2.33 -4.86 -0.38
CA ALA A 263 -2.11 -3.54 0.20
C ALA A 263 -3.41 -2.80 0.59
N VAL A 264 -4.52 -3.08 -0.10
CA VAL A 264 -5.86 -2.52 0.22
C VAL A 264 -6.59 -3.36 1.27
N SER A 265 -6.15 -4.60 1.50
CA SER A 265 -6.73 -5.49 2.51
C SER A 265 -6.45 -5.00 3.94
N ALA A 266 -7.22 -5.52 4.90
CA ALA A 266 -6.99 -5.24 6.32
C ALA A 266 -5.62 -5.73 6.83
N ALA A 267 -5.10 -6.82 6.25
CA ALA A 267 -3.81 -7.39 6.60
C ALA A 267 -2.62 -6.56 6.07
N GLY A 268 -2.85 -5.75 5.04
CA GLY A 268 -1.81 -4.98 4.36
C GLY A 268 -0.88 -5.86 3.51
N PHE A 269 0.15 -5.22 2.94
CA PHE A 269 1.18 -5.87 2.14
C PHE A 269 2.52 -5.88 2.88
N THR A 270 3.27 -6.95 2.73
CA THR A 270 4.62 -7.10 3.28
C THR A 270 5.58 -7.45 2.13
N PRO A 271 6.72 -6.75 1.94
CA PRO A 271 7.62 -6.98 0.80
C PRO A 271 8.10 -8.42 0.61
N GLN A 272 8.20 -9.19 1.70
CA GLN A 272 8.61 -10.60 1.69
C GLN A 272 7.61 -11.52 0.99
N CYS A 273 6.34 -11.10 0.89
CA CYS A 273 5.30 -11.85 0.20
C CYS A 273 5.27 -11.59 -1.31
N LEU A 274 6.14 -10.71 -1.83
CA LEU A 274 6.17 -10.40 -3.25
C LEU A 274 6.51 -11.64 -4.08
N GLY A 275 5.68 -11.92 -5.08
CA GLY A 275 5.86 -13.07 -5.98
C GLY A 275 5.42 -14.41 -5.38
N GLN A 276 4.96 -14.44 -4.14
CA GLN A 276 4.31 -15.63 -3.56
C GLN A 276 2.86 -15.69 -4.02
N ARG A 277 2.39 -16.87 -4.42
CA ARG A 277 0.99 -17.07 -4.79
C ARG A 277 0.12 -17.16 -3.52
N PRO A 278 -0.97 -16.38 -3.43
CA PRO A 278 -1.83 -16.42 -2.26
C PRO A 278 -2.57 -17.76 -2.17
N PHE A 279 -2.78 -18.24 -0.95
CA PHE A 279 -3.65 -19.37 -0.65
C PHE A 279 -4.70 -18.92 0.34
N ARG A 280 -5.97 -19.01 -0.04
CA ARG A 280 -7.12 -18.63 0.79
C ARG A 280 -7.98 -19.84 1.06
N ALA A 281 -8.30 -20.06 2.33
CA ALA A 281 -9.12 -21.16 2.80
C ALA A 281 -10.17 -20.63 3.77
N PRO A 282 -11.22 -19.94 3.28
CA PRO A 282 -12.32 -19.49 4.13
C PRO A 282 -13.02 -20.67 4.78
N HIS A 283 -13.52 -20.46 6.00
CA HIS A 283 -14.41 -21.41 6.67
C HIS A 283 -15.80 -21.41 6.01
N HIS A 284 -16.53 -22.52 6.03
CA HIS A 284 -17.87 -22.63 5.42
C HIS A 284 -18.91 -21.68 6.02
N THR A 285 -18.63 -21.11 7.20
CA THR A 285 -19.45 -20.06 7.86
C THR A 285 -19.16 -18.65 7.36
N ALA A 286 -18.25 -18.48 6.39
CA ALA A 286 -17.94 -17.20 5.79
C ALA A 286 -19.17 -16.62 5.07
N SER A 287 -19.47 -15.35 5.32
CA SER A 287 -20.57 -14.67 4.66
C SER A 287 -20.25 -14.34 3.20
N VAL A 288 -21.28 -14.07 2.40
CA VAL A 288 -21.13 -13.60 1.00
C VAL A 288 -20.21 -12.38 0.93
N ALA A 289 -20.35 -11.43 1.87
CA ALA A 289 -19.52 -10.23 1.94
C ALA A 289 -18.05 -10.53 2.30
N ALA A 290 -17.78 -11.59 3.09
CA ALA A 290 -16.40 -12.01 3.36
C ALA A 290 -15.77 -12.68 2.12
N LEU A 291 -16.56 -13.44 1.37
CA LEU A 291 -16.07 -14.17 0.20
C LEU A 291 -15.85 -13.24 -1.01
N VAL A 292 -16.86 -12.46 -1.38
CA VAL A 292 -16.85 -11.55 -2.53
C VAL A 292 -16.13 -10.25 -2.19
N GLY A 293 -16.29 -9.76 -0.96
CA GLY A 293 -15.86 -8.44 -0.54
C GLY A 293 -17.01 -7.44 -0.52
N GLY A 294 -16.68 -6.17 -0.30
CA GLY A 294 -17.64 -5.07 -0.33
C GLY A 294 -17.64 -4.20 0.93
N GLY A 295 -18.83 -3.69 1.28
CA GLY A 295 -19.03 -2.68 2.33
C GLY A 295 -18.77 -1.24 1.87
N ALA A 296 -18.98 -0.27 2.76
CA ALA A 296 -18.89 1.16 2.44
C ALA A 296 -17.52 1.60 1.89
N ARG A 297 -16.45 0.83 2.15
CA ARG A 297 -15.08 1.08 1.66
C ARG A 297 -14.61 0.03 0.63
N ALA A 298 -15.52 -0.77 0.06
CA ALA A 298 -15.26 -1.78 -0.97
C ALA A 298 -13.97 -2.57 -0.74
N ARG A 299 -13.90 -3.31 0.38
CA ARG A 299 -12.72 -4.10 0.74
C ARG A 299 -12.67 -5.40 -0.06
N PRO A 300 -11.47 -5.90 -0.40
CA PRO A 300 -11.33 -7.17 -1.10
C PRO A 300 -11.83 -8.33 -0.23
N GLY A 301 -12.64 -9.23 -0.82
CA GLY A 301 -13.01 -10.49 -0.20
C GLY A 301 -11.98 -11.59 -0.46
N GLU A 302 -12.24 -12.78 0.05
CA GLU A 302 -11.37 -13.96 -0.11
C GLU A 302 -11.09 -14.31 -1.58
N ILE A 303 -12.06 -14.09 -2.49
CA ILE A 303 -11.86 -14.30 -3.93
C ILE A 303 -10.79 -13.34 -4.46
N SER A 304 -10.95 -12.03 -4.22
CA SER A 304 -9.96 -11.04 -4.64
C SER A 304 -8.60 -11.29 -3.98
N LEU A 305 -8.59 -11.68 -2.70
CA LEU A 305 -7.36 -11.99 -1.97
C LEU A 305 -6.67 -13.28 -2.45
N ALA A 306 -7.35 -14.11 -3.22
CA ALA A 306 -6.82 -15.28 -3.92
C ALA A 306 -6.42 -15.00 -5.38
N HIS A 307 -6.45 -13.72 -5.82
CA HIS A 307 -6.05 -13.31 -7.18
C HIS A 307 -4.69 -13.89 -7.56
N HIS A 308 -4.59 -14.48 -8.77
CA HIS A 308 -3.42 -15.23 -9.24
C HIS A 308 -2.90 -16.31 -8.26
N GLY A 309 -3.75 -16.83 -7.39
CA GLY A 309 -3.41 -17.84 -6.41
C GLY A 309 -4.43 -18.97 -6.36
N VAL A 310 -4.72 -19.45 -5.15
CA VAL A 310 -5.62 -20.57 -4.92
C VAL A 310 -6.66 -20.17 -3.88
N LEU A 311 -7.93 -20.30 -4.24
CA LEU A 311 -9.05 -20.31 -3.30
C LEU A 311 -9.45 -21.77 -3.06
N PHE A 312 -9.31 -22.23 -1.82
CA PHE A 312 -9.67 -23.58 -1.39
C PHE A 312 -10.92 -23.52 -0.53
N LEU A 313 -11.95 -24.28 -0.93
CA LEU A 313 -13.21 -24.40 -0.21
C LEU A 313 -13.30 -25.82 0.33
N ASP A 314 -12.97 -25.99 1.61
CA ASP A 314 -13.14 -27.29 2.27
C ASP A 314 -14.62 -27.53 2.54
N GLU A 315 -15.08 -28.77 2.41
CA GLU A 315 -16.49 -29.10 2.67
C GLU A 315 -17.46 -28.22 1.86
N LEU A 316 -17.19 -28.05 0.55
CA LEU A 316 -17.97 -27.19 -0.37
C LEU A 316 -19.52 -27.27 -0.20
N PRO A 317 -20.14 -28.45 0.02
CA PRO A 317 -21.59 -28.55 0.24
C PRO A 317 -22.11 -27.87 1.52
N GLU A 318 -21.25 -27.56 2.50
CA GLU A 318 -21.63 -26.91 3.76
C GLU A 318 -21.73 -25.39 3.64
N PHE A 319 -21.20 -24.81 2.57
CA PHE A 319 -21.34 -23.37 2.32
C PHE A 319 -22.80 -23.02 2.02
N ASP A 320 -23.23 -21.87 2.54
CA ASP A 320 -24.57 -21.34 2.23
C ASP A 320 -24.76 -21.17 0.71
N ARG A 321 -25.98 -21.45 0.23
CA ARG A 321 -26.29 -21.38 -1.20
C ARG A 321 -25.98 -20.01 -1.81
N GLY A 322 -26.24 -18.92 -1.09
CA GLY A 322 -25.95 -17.57 -1.57
C GLY A 322 -24.45 -17.33 -1.81
N VAL A 323 -23.59 -17.97 -1.01
CA VAL A 323 -22.14 -17.92 -1.15
C VAL A 323 -21.67 -18.69 -2.39
N LEU A 324 -22.26 -19.86 -2.65
CA LEU A 324 -21.97 -20.67 -3.82
C LEU A 324 -22.45 -20.04 -5.13
N GLU A 325 -23.64 -19.42 -5.14
CA GLU A 325 -24.14 -18.70 -6.31
C GLU A 325 -23.27 -17.48 -6.63
N ALA A 326 -22.74 -16.79 -5.61
CA ALA A 326 -21.81 -15.68 -5.81
C ALA A 326 -20.47 -16.09 -6.44
N LEU A 327 -20.12 -17.39 -6.42
CA LEU A 327 -18.93 -17.93 -7.11
C LEU A 327 -19.18 -18.25 -8.59
N ARG A 328 -20.46 -18.26 -9.05
CA ARG A 328 -20.80 -18.61 -10.43
C ARG A 328 -20.57 -17.45 -11.40
N GLU A 329 -20.64 -16.22 -10.92
CA GLU A 329 -20.42 -15.01 -11.71
C GLU A 329 -19.05 -14.40 -11.32
N PRO A 330 -18.05 -14.43 -12.22
CA PRO A 330 -16.74 -13.81 -11.99
C PRO A 330 -16.79 -12.27 -11.94
#